data_AF-A0A6I2SDS0-F1
#
_entry.id   AF-A0A6I2SDS0-F1
#
_cell.length_a   1.000
_cell.length_b   1.000
_cell.length_c   1.000
_cell.angle_alpha   90.00
_cell.angle_beta   90.00
_cell.angle_gamma   90.00
#
_symmetry.space_group_name_H-M   'P 1'
#
loop_
_entity.id
_entity.type
_entity.pdbx_description
1 polymer ?
#
loop_
_entity_poly.entity_id
_entity_poly.type
_entity_poly.pdbx_seq_one_letter_code
_entity_poly.pdbx_strand_id
1 'polypeptide(L)'
;MRGLRIPLLLVLILYGCSQPAPIPTSEQWAGMTQRRFEMAHADEIIDAARKVLIFDNRRNLKFDTQSNGFVARRGYQVYITGSAPFEYFIFEVTAIQDNDDVRARLVISTSSTPVSTRYTFDEGDYWTLPPDWHDDVQSRWPYHEAYDLFFARMAALLKRGAWQLCAEVSDASSRPYEPLCLFSDDNVPPDVSLTPKGETILRERKGLKP
;
A
#
# COMPACT_ATOMS: atom_id res chain seq x y z
N MET A 1 -44.61 -30.99 -33.94
CA MET A 1 -44.25 -29.84 -33.07
C MET A 1 -43.40 -30.36 -31.92
N ARG A 2 -42.07 -30.32 -32.03
CA ARG A 2 -41.14 -30.79 -30.99
C ARG A 2 -40.66 -29.57 -30.20
N GLY A 3 -41.12 -29.45 -28.96
CA GLY A 3 -40.81 -28.34 -28.08
C GLY A 3 -39.33 -28.29 -27.71
N LEU A 4 -38.70 -27.17 -28.06
CA LEU A 4 -37.32 -26.84 -27.72
C LEU A 4 -37.25 -26.51 -26.23
N ARG A 5 -36.98 -27.53 -25.39
CA ARG A 5 -36.69 -27.35 -23.95
C ARG A 5 -35.24 -26.87 -23.81
N ILE A 6 -35.01 -25.58 -24.08
CA ILE A 6 -33.73 -24.93 -23.75
C ILE A 6 -33.60 -24.95 -22.21
N PRO A 7 -32.47 -25.42 -21.66
CA PRO A 7 -32.41 -25.86 -20.27
C PRO A 7 -32.32 -24.66 -19.34
N LEU A 8 -33.30 -24.54 -18.44
CA LEU A 8 -33.29 -23.60 -17.30
C LEU A 8 -32.01 -23.70 -16.45
N LEU A 9 -31.28 -24.81 -16.56
CA LEU A 9 -30.01 -25.07 -15.87
C LEU A 9 -28.86 -24.14 -16.32
N LEU A 10 -28.85 -23.68 -17.58
CA LEU A 10 -27.76 -22.82 -18.11
C LEU A 10 -27.83 -21.38 -17.59
N VAL A 11 -29.00 -20.92 -17.15
CA VAL A 11 -29.19 -19.55 -16.62
C VAL A 11 -28.75 -19.44 -15.16
N LEU A 12 -28.81 -20.53 -14.38
CA LEU A 12 -28.38 -20.56 -12.98
C LEU A 12 -26.85 -20.54 -12.81
N ILE A 13 -26.08 -21.01 -13.80
CA ILE A 13 -24.61 -21.04 -13.74
C ILE A 13 -23.99 -19.65 -13.99
N LEU A 14 -24.73 -18.72 -14.61
CA LEU A 14 -24.25 -17.37 -14.92
C LEU A 14 -24.42 -16.36 -13.78
N TYR A 15 -25.20 -16.67 -12.73
CA TYR A 15 -25.36 -15.80 -11.56
C TYR A 15 -24.23 -15.94 -10.51
N GLY A 16 -23.30 -16.87 -10.70
CA GLY A 16 -22.22 -17.17 -9.74
C GLY A 16 -20.92 -16.40 -9.92
N CYS A 17 -20.79 -15.52 -10.91
CA CYS A 17 -19.51 -14.91 -11.31
C CYS A 17 -19.54 -13.38 -11.33
N SER A 18 -19.90 -12.71 -10.21
CA SER A 18 -19.43 -11.34 -9.91
C SER A 18 -20.05 -10.83 -8.60
N GLN A 19 -19.85 -11.52 -7.47
CA GLN A 19 -20.07 -10.80 -6.22
C GLN A 19 -18.96 -9.75 -6.10
N PRO A 20 -19.28 -8.44 -6.06
CA PRO A 20 -18.28 -7.43 -5.80
C PRO A 20 -17.61 -7.75 -4.47
N ALA A 21 -16.30 -7.53 -4.39
CA ALA A 21 -15.59 -7.73 -3.13
C ALA A 21 -16.31 -6.95 -2.02
N PRO A 22 -16.52 -7.57 -0.84
CA PRO A 22 -17.21 -6.90 0.26
C PRO A 22 -16.45 -5.62 0.63
N ILE A 23 -17.18 -4.52 0.77
CA ILE A 23 -16.62 -3.25 1.25
C ILE A 23 -16.21 -3.46 2.72
N PRO A 24 -14.98 -3.08 3.12
CA PRO A 24 -14.55 -3.18 4.51
C PRO A 24 -15.44 -2.40 5.45
N THR A 25 -15.59 -2.91 6.67
CA THR A 25 -16.06 -2.10 7.79
C THR A 25 -15.02 -1.05 8.17
N SER A 26 -15.45 0.01 8.86
CA SER A 26 -14.53 1.03 9.40
C SER A 26 -13.42 0.42 10.26
N GLU A 27 -13.77 -0.60 11.07
CA GLU A 27 -12.81 -1.33 11.90
C GLU A 27 -11.79 -2.11 11.07
N GLN A 28 -12.25 -2.82 10.03
CA GLN A 28 -11.35 -3.51 9.10
C GLN A 28 -10.42 -2.50 8.42
N TRP A 29 -10.97 -1.37 7.94
CA TRP A 29 -10.18 -0.32 7.32
C TRP A 29 -9.11 0.27 8.25
N ALA A 30 -9.47 0.57 9.49
CA ALA A 30 -8.52 1.03 10.51
C ALA A 30 -7.45 -0.04 10.79
N GLY A 31 -7.86 -1.31 10.89
CA GLY A 31 -6.97 -2.45 11.09
C GLY A 31 -5.98 -2.70 9.96
N MET A 32 -6.23 -2.21 8.75
CA MET A 32 -5.26 -2.25 7.64
C MET A 32 -4.37 -1.01 7.62
N THR A 33 -4.98 0.17 7.77
CA THR A 33 -4.32 1.45 7.50
C THR A 33 -3.58 2.04 8.68
N GLN A 34 -3.76 1.50 9.89
CA GLN A 34 -3.21 2.10 11.12
C GLN A 34 -2.38 1.11 11.93
N ARG A 35 -1.30 1.59 12.53
CA ARG A 35 -0.49 0.84 13.51
C ARG A 35 -0.10 1.75 14.66
N ARG A 36 0.05 1.16 15.85
CA ARG A 36 0.60 1.85 17.03
C ARG A 36 2.04 1.43 17.26
N PHE A 37 2.87 2.39 17.62
CA PHE A 37 4.28 2.19 17.94
C PHE A 37 4.52 2.72 19.35
N GLU A 38 4.72 1.80 20.29
CA GLU A 38 5.00 2.13 21.69
C GLU A 38 6.39 2.76 21.84
N MET A 39 6.57 3.71 22.76
CA MET A 39 7.88 4.33 23.03
C MET A 39 8.59 4.85 21.76
N ALA A 40 7.83 5.52 20.89
CA ALA A 40 8.36 6.12 19.67
C ALA A 40 7.99 7.61 19.63
N HIS A 41 8.78 8.40 18.90
CA HIS A 41 8.43 9.78 18.59
C HIS A 41 7.81 9.88 17.19
N ALA A 42 6.83 10.77 17.02
CA ALA A 42 6.16 10.97 15.74
C ALA A 42 7.15 11.26 14.59
N ASP A 43 8.19 12.04 14.84
CA ASP A 43 9.24 12.36 13.86
C ASP A 43 10.02 11.11 13.42
N GLU A 44 10.30 10.17 14.34
CA GLU A 44 10.98 8.91 14.03
C GLU A 44 10.09 8.01 13.15
N ILE A 45 8.79 7.98 13.42
CA ILE A 45 7.82 7.24 12.61
C ILE A 45 7.73 7.84 11.21
N ILE A 46 7.67 9.16 11.09
CA ILE A 46 7.62 9.87 9.81
C ILE A 46 8.91 9.62 8.99
N ASP A 47 10.08 9.68 9.63
CA ASP A 47 11.36 9.39 8.98
C ASP A 47 11.45 7.94 8.52
N ALA A 48 11.06 6.98 9.38
CA ALA A 48 11.03 5.56 9.02
C ALA A 48 10.07 5.30 7.84
N ALA A 49 8.86 5.84 7.88
CA ALA A 49 7.88 5.76 6.79
C ALA A 49 8.44 6.31 5.47
N ARG A 50 9.10 7.47 5.51
CA ARG A 50 9.74 8.07 4.34
C ARG A 50 10.84 7.17 3.78
N LYS A 51 11.67 6.59 4.65
CA LYS A 51 12.72 5.65 4.27
C LYS A 51 12.15 4.41 3.59
N VAL A 52 11.04 3.84 4.07
CA VAL A 52 10.39 2.70 3.39
C VAL A 52 10.18 2.99 1.91
N LEU A 53 9.53 4.11 1.59
CA LEU A 53 9.25 4.47 0.19
C LEU A 53 10.54 4.72 -0.62
N ILE A 54 11.55 5.37 -0.03
CA ILE A 54 12.83 5.64 -0.69
C ILE A 54 13.57 4.34 -1.06
N PHE A 55 13.59 3.35 -0.16
CA PHE A 55 14.27 2.08 -0.40
C PHE A 55 13.51 1.19 -1.38
N ASP A 56 12.18 1.26 -1.38
CA ASP A 56 11.33 0.50 -2.30
C ASP A 56 11.55 0.93 -3.74
N ASN A 57 11.49 2.23 -4.03
CA ASN A 57 11.83 2.75 -5.36
C ASN A 57 12.21 4.23 -5.31
N ARG A 58 13.51 4.52 -5.35
CA ARG A 58 14.01 5.90 -5.29
C ARG A 58 13.65 6.74 -6.51
N ARG A 59 13.28 6.11 -7.64
CA ARG A 59 12.97 6.81 -8.89
C ARG A 59 11.52 7.29 -8.88
N ASN A 60 11.28 8.48 -9.43
CA ASN A 60 9.94 9.05 -9.63
C ASN A 60 9.10 9.27 -8.36
N LEU A 61 9.73 9.33 -7.17
CA LEU A 61 9.09 9.74 -5.92
C LEU A 61 9.19 11.26 -5.71
N LYS A 62 8.07 11.89 -5.34
CA LYS A 62 8.02 13.28 -4.86
C LYS A 62 7.34 13.33 -3.50
N PHE A 63 7.94 14.05 -2.57
CA PHE A 63 7.39 14.22 -1.22
C PHE A 63 6.87 15.65 -1.02
N ASP A 64 5.72 15.76 -0.38
CA ASP A 64 5.13 17.00 0.12
C ASP A 64 5.01 16.86 1.64
N THR A 65 5.78 17.64 2.40
CA THR A 65 5.86 17.50 3.87
C THR A 65 4.72 18.27 4.53
N GLN A 66 4.09 17.65 5.51
CA GLN A 66 2.99 18.20 6.29
C GLN A 66 3.38 18.28 7.77
N SER A 67 2.59 18.97 8.59
CA SER A 67 2.89 19.16 10.02
C SER A 67 2.96 17.84 10.81
N ASN A 68 2.18 16.83 10.42
CA ASN A 68 2.07 15.55 11.10
C ASN A 68 2.41 14.37 10.17
N GLY A 69 3.14 14.60 9.08
CA GLY A 69 3.39 13.54 8.10
C GLY A 69 3.85 14.03 6.74
N PHE A 70 3.48 13.29 5.69
CA PHE A 70 3.77 13.67 4.31
C PHE A 70 2.82 12.99 3.32
N VAL A 71 2.77 13.57 2.12
CA VAL A 71 2.21 12.92 0.93
C VAL A 71 3.35 12.59 -0.03
N ALA A 72 3.51 11.33 -0.39
CA ALA A 72 4.43 10.89 -1.42
C ALA A 72 3.67 10.51 -2.70
N ARG A 73 4.22 10.88 -3.86
CA ARG A 73 3.66 10.54 -5.18
C ARG A 73 4.69 9.77 -5.98
N ARG A 74 4.34 8.57 -6.42
CA ARG A 74 5.18 7.70 -7.26
C ARG A 74 4.54 7.54 -8.63
N GLY A 75 5.16 8.12 -9.65
CA GLY A 75 4.68 7.99 -11.03
C GLY A 75 4.99 6.61 -11.62
N TYR A 76 4.04 6.04 -12.34
CA TYR A 76 4.23 4.89 -13.23
C TYR A 76 3.63 5.20 -14.61
N GLN A 77 4.23 4.64 -15.66
CA GLN A 77 3.78 4.82 -17.03
C GLN A 77 3.04 3.57 -17.48
N VAL A 78 1.79 3.72 -17.89
CA VAL A 78 1.04 2.67 -18.58
C VAL A 78 1.04 3.00 -20.07
N TYR A 79 1.71 2.16 -20.87
CA TYR A 79 1.68 2.29 -22.32
C TYR A 79 0.39 1.67 -22.86
N ILE A 80 -0.62 2.50 -23.13
CA ILE A 80 -1.76 2.11 -23.94
C ILE A 80 -1.54 2.68 -25.34
N THR A 81 -1.71 1.86 -26.37
CA THR A 81 -1.46 2.21 -27.78
C THR A 81 -2.26 3.45 -28.20
N GLY A 82 -1.64 4.63 -28.13
CA GLY A 82 -2.21 5.91 -28.56
C GLY A 82 -2.07 7.07 -27.57
N SER A 83 -1.93 6.81 -26.27
CA SER A 83 -1.65 7.82 -25.24
C SER A 83 -1.06 7.15 -23.98
N ALA A 84 -0.05 7.77 -23.39
CA ALA A 84 0.53 7.31 -22.12
C ALA A 84 0.03 8.22 -20.99
N PRO A 85 -1.11 7.92 -20.34
CA PRO A 85 -1.47 8.62 -19.12
C PRO A 85 -0.37 8.38 -18.08
N PHE A 86 0.07 9.46 -17.43
CA PHE A 86 0.92 9.36 -16.25
C PHE A 86 0.03 9.07 -15.06
N GLU A 87 0.13 7.86 -14.53
CA GLU A 87 -0.60 7.45 -13.33
C GLU A 87 0.34 7.53 -12.12
N TYR A 88 -0.25 7.80 -10.96
CA TYR A 88 0.49 7.94 -9.71
C TYR A 88 -0.09 7.01 -8.66
N PHE A 89 0.79 6.35 -7.91
CA PHE A 89 0.47 5.94 -6.56
C PHE A 89 0.68 7.13 -5.61
N ILE A 90 -0.28 7.37 -4.73
CA ILE A 90 -0.22 8.41 -3.71
C ILE A 90 -0.20 7.70 -2.36
N PHE A 91 0.81 8.02 -1.54
CA PHE A 91 0.97 7.53 -0.17
C PHE A 91 0.81 8.71 0.76
N GLU A 92 -0.26 8.70 1.54
CA GLU A 92 -0.46 9.68 2.61
C GLU A 92 -0.11 9.02 3.93
N VAL A 93 0.93 9.54 4.57
CA VAL A 93 1.40 9.07 5.86
C VAL A 93 1.13 10.15 6.89
N THR A 94 0.48 9.78 7.99
CA THR A 94 0.33 10.63 9.17
C THR A 94 0.80 9.90 10.42
N ALA A 95 1.40 10.64 11.34
CA ALA A 95 1.83 10.15 12.65
C ALA A 95 1.39 11.14 13.72
N ILE A 96 0.62 10.66 14.69
CA ILE A 96 0.09 11.47 15.78
C ILE A 96 0.63 10.92 17.09
N GLN A 97 1.29 11.79 17.87
CA GLN A 97 1.75 11.46 19.22
C GLN A 97 0.55 11.35 20.16
N ASP A 98 0.46 10.25 20.89
CA ASP A 98 -0.59 9.95 21.87
C ASP A 98 0.10 9.44 23.15
N ASN A 99 0.50 10.38 24.02
CA ASN A 99 1.38 10.11 25.17
C ASN A 99 2.71 9.46 24.73
N ASP A 100 3.08 8.31 25.30
CA ASP A 100 4.30 7.56 24.97
C ASP A 100 4.20 6.71 23.70
N ASP A 101 3.03 6.73 23.04
CA ASP A 101 2.78 5.97 21.81
C ASP A 101 2.62 6.89 20.61
N VAL A 102 2.92 6.36 19.42
CA VAL A 102 2.59 7.02 18.15
C VAL A 102 1.60 6.18 17.39
N ARG A 103 0.52 6.82 16.94
CA ARG A 103 -0.41 6.23 15.99
C ARG A 103 -0.01 6.65 14.58
N ALA A 104 0.47 5.70 13.81
CA ALA A 104 0.81 5.88 12.40
C ALA A 104 -0.36 5.43 11.53
N ARG A 105 -0.63 6.19 10.47
CA ARG A 105 -1.60 5.83 9.43
C ARG A 105 -0.96 5.95 8.05
N LEU A 106 -1.25 5.00 7.19
CA LEU A 106 -0.95 5.02 5.77
C LEU A 106 -2.28 4.97 5.00
N VAL A 107 -2.42 5.79 3.97
CA VAL A 107 -3.48 5.65 2.95
C VAL A 107 -2.81 5.59 1.58
N ILE A 108 -3.15 4.55 0.83
CA ILE A 108 -2.69 4.35 -0.55
C ILE A 108 -3.87 4.63 -1.48
N SER A 109 -3.65 5.50 -2.46
CA SER A 109 -4.61 5.78 -3.54
C SER A 109 -3.92 5.87 -4.89
N THR A 110 -4.70 5.92 -5.97
CA THR A 110 -4.19 6.10 -7.33
C THR A 110 -4.80 7.36 -7.94
N SER A 111 -4.09 7.99 -8.89
CA SER A 111 -4.62 9.12 -9.63
C SER A 111 -4.08 9.15 -11.06
N SER A 112 -4.95 9.40 -12.03
CA SER A 112 -4.64 9.48 -13.47
C SER A 112 -4.42 10.91 -13.98
N THR A 113 -4.55 11.92 -13.11
CA THR A 113 -4.16 13.32 -13.36
C THR A 113 -3.58 13.91 -12.07
N PRO A 114 -2.66 14.88 -12.09
CA PRO A 114 -2.09 15.46 -10.88
C PRO A 114 -3.15 16.32 -10.17
N VAL A 115 -4.04 15.69 -9.39
CA VAL A 115 -4.96 16.40 -8.52
C VAL A 115 -4.17 16.91 -7.33
N SER A 116 -4.14 18.23 -7.15
CA SER A 116 -3.67 18.86 -5.92
C SER A 116 -4.69 18.59 -4.82
N THR A 117 -4.66 17.41 -4.22
CA THR A 117 -5.42 17.17 -3.00
C THR A 117 -4.67 17.77 -1.82
N ARG A 118 -4.82 19.08 -1.64
CA ARG A 118 -4.57 19.71 -0.35
C ARG A 118 -5.75 19.37 0.54
N TYR A 119 -5.61 18.31 1.33
CA TYR A 119 -6.52 18.03 2.42
C TYR A 119 -6.06 18.84 3.63
N THR A 120 -6.72 19.96 3.91
CA THR A 120 -6.67 20.60 5.23
C THR A 120 -7.61 19.83 6.12
N PHE A 121 -7.06 19.03 7.03
CA PHE A 121 -7.80 18.36 8.08
C PHE A 121 -7.99 19.34 9.23
N ASP A 122 -9.23 19.72 9.53
CA ASP A 122 -9.55 20.51 10.72
C ASP A 122 -9.20 19.71 11.98
N GLU A 123 -8.53 20.38 12.93
CA GLU A 123 -8.17 19.87 14.24
C GLU A 123 -9.44 19.55 15.05
N GLY A 124 -9.99 18.35 14.92
CA GLY A 124 -11.15 18.00 15.74
C GLY A 124 -11.74 16.61 15.55
N ASP A 125 -11.72 16.03 14.36
CA ASP A 125 -12.42 14.75 14.12
C ASP A 125 -11.71 13.91 13.03
N TYR A 126 -10.55 13.34 13.40
CA TYR A 126 -9.62 12.68 12.46
C TYR A 126 -9.99 11.24 12.06
N TRP A 127 -11.15 10.74 12.48
CA TRP A 127 -11.45 9.29 12.46
C TRP A 127 -12.75 8.88 11.78
N THR A 128 -13.58 9.83 11.38
CA THR A 128 -14.80 9.55 10.61
C THR A 128 -14.47 9.69 9.12
N LEU A 129 -14.72 8.62 8.35
CA LEU A 129 -14.68 8.68 6.89
C LEU A 129 -15.76 9.71 6.45
N PRO A 130 -15.43 10.70 5.61
CA PRO A 130 -16.44 11.62 5.09
C PRO A 130 -17.55 10.85 4.34
N PRO A 131 -18.83 11.27 4.46
CA PRO A 131 -19.97 10.51 3.95
C PRO A 131 -20.00 10.27 2.43
N ASP A 132 -19.16 10.97 1.66
CA ASP A 132 -19.04 10.92 0.20
C ASP A 132 -17.90 10.01 -0.29
N TRP A 133 -17.19 9.30 0.59
CA TRP A 133 -16.06 8.41 0.27
C TRP A 133 -16.44 7.09 -0.45
N HIS A 134 -17.65 6.98 -0.99
CA HIS A 134 -18.17 5.71 -1.50
C HIS A 134 -17.65 5.30 -2.89
N ASP A 135 -17.20 6.23 -3.74
CA ASP A 135 -16.77 5.90 -5.11
C ASP A 135 -15.31 5.40 -5.21
N ASP A 136 -14.51 5.54 -4.15
CA ASP A 136 -13.06 5.29 -4.22
C ASP A 136 -12.55 4.22 -3.23
N VAL A 137 -13.43 3.65 -2.38
CA VAL A 137 -13.03 2.58 -1.45
C VAL A 137 -12.89 1.24 -2.17
N GLN A 138 -13.71 0.98 -3.21
CA GLN A 138 -13.57 -0.24 -4.03
C GLN A 138 -12.30 -0.22 -4.89
N SER A 139 -11.80 0.96 -5.29
CA SER A 139 -10.53 1.10 -6.04
C SER A 139 -9.29 0.90 -5.16
N ARG A 140 -9.43 1.06 -3.83
CA ARG A 140 -8.34 1.01 -2.83
C ARG A 140 -8.25 -0.32 -2.06
N TRP A 141 -9.27 -1.17 -2.16
CA TRP A 141 -9.32 -2.50 -1.55
C TRP A 141 -8.27 -3.53 -2.04
N PRO A 142 -7.73 -3.51 -3.28
CA PRO A 142 -6.84 -4.59 -3.69
C PRO A 142 -5.47 -4.56 -3.01
N TYR A 143 -5.15 -3.56 -2.18
CA TYR A 143 -3.80 -3.32 -1.66
C TYR A 143 -3.63 -3.61 -0.16
N HIS A 144 -4.50 -4.41 0.46
CA HIS A 144 -4.38 -4.75 1.89
C HIS A 144 -2.96 -5.18 2.25
N GLU A 145 -2.38 -6.04 1.42
CA GLU A 145 -1.07 -6.62 1.62
C GLU A 145 0.07 -5.61 1.45
N ALA A 146 -0.15 -4.53 0.68
CA ALA A 146 0.80 -3.42 0.61
C ALA A 146 0.87 -2.66 1.95
N TYR A 147 -0.25 -2.49 2.66
CA TYR A 147 -0.22 -1.87 3.99
C TYR A 147 0.61 -2.70 4.97
N ASP A 148 0.39 -4.02 5.00
CA ASP A 148 1.15 -4.92 5.88
C ASP A 148 2.65 -4.89 5.58
N LEU A 149 3.03 -4.96 4.29
CA LEU A 149 4.42 -4.87 3.89
C LEU A 149 5.06 -3.53 4.29
N PHE A 150 4.34 -2.41 4.07
CA PHE A 150 4.81 -1.08 4.47
C PHE A 150 5.13 -1.04 5.97
N PHE A 151 4.18 -1.47 6.80
CA PHE A 151 4.33 -1.43 8.25
C PHE A 151 5.39 -2.41 8.76
N ALA A 152 5.54 -3.58 8.14
CA ALA A 152 6.62 -4.52 8.45
C ALA A 152 8.00 -3.91 8.17
N ARG A 153 8.17 -3.24 7.02
CA ARG A 153 9.41 -2.53 6.67
C ARG A 153 9.70 -1.36 7.59
N MET A 154 8.66 -0.62 7.99
CA MET A 154 8.78 0.46 8.96
C MET A 154 9.22 -0.07 10.33
N ALA A 155 8.62 -1.18 10.81
CA ALA A 155 9.03 -1.83 12.05
C ALA A 155 10.50 -2.30 12.01
N ALA A 156 10.97 -2.81 10.87
CA ALA A 156 12.37 -3.20 10.68
C ALA A 156 13.34 -2.00 10.79
N LEU A 157 12.99 -0.85 10.20
CA LEU A 157 13.77 0.39 10.33
C LEU A 157 13.84 0.87 11.79
N LEU A 158 12.76 0.68 12.55
CA LEU A 158 12.68 0.97 13.98
C LEU A 158 13.30 -0.11 14.88
N LYS A 159 13.99 -1.09 14.29
CA LYS A 159 14.65 -2.24 14.98
C LYS A 159 13.69 -3.17 15.74
N ARG A 160 12.42 -3.22 15.32
CA ARG A 160 11.35 -4.05 15.90
C ARG A 160 10.93 -5.22 15.00
N GLY A 161 11.79 -5.61 14.07
CA GLY A 161 11.49 -6.68 13.11
C GLY A 161 12.58 -6.84 12.07
N ALA A 162 12.25 -7.57 11.00
CA ALA A 162 13.13 -7.84 9.88
C ALA A 162 12.55 -7.24 8.58
N TRP A 163 13.45 -6.76 7.72
CA TRP A 163 13.10 -6.20 6.43
C TRP A 163 12.64 -7.30 5.48
N GLN A 164 11.46 -7.14 4.90
CA GLN A 164 10.89 -8.06 3.91
C GLN A 164 11.12 -7.51 2.50
N LEU A 165 11.66 -8.32 1.59
CA LEU A 165 11.83 -7.98 0.18
C LEU A 165 10.52 -8.17 -0.60
N CYS A 166 10.33 -7.43 -1.70
CA CYS A 166 9.18 -7.64 -2.57
C CYS A 166 9.19 -9.03 -3.19
N ALA A 167 10.36 -9.56 -3.53
CA ALA A 167 10.51 -10.93 -4.01
C ALA A 167 10.13 -12.02 -2.99
N GLU A 168 9.98 -11.68 -1.70
CA GLU A 168 9.49 -12.63 -0.70
C GLU A 168 7.98 -12.77 -0.71
N VAL A 169 7.28 -11.66 -0.97
CA VAL A 169 5.83 -11.53 -0.74
C VAL A 169 5.03 -11.41 -2.04
N SER A 170 5.68 -10.98 -3.12
CA SER A 170 5.08 -10.82 -4.43
C SER A 170 5.79 -11.68 -5.46
N ASP A 171 5.01 -12.45 -6.21
CA ASP A 171 5.39 -12.84 -7.56
C ASP A 171 5.30 -11.57 -8.42
N ALA A 172 6.14 -11.44 -9.45
CA ALA A 172 6.28 -10.21 -10.26
C ALA A 172 4.98 -9.64 -10.89
N SER A 173 3.85 -10.36 -10.76
CA SER A 173 2.53 -10.01 -11.28
C SER A 173 1.43 -9.81 -10.21
N SER A 174 1.75 -9.84 -8.91
CA SER A 174 0.71 -9.73 -7.88
C SER A 174 0.28 -8.26 -7.67
N ARG A 175 -0.88 -7.90 -8.23
CA ARG A 175 -1.54 -6.60 -8.04
C ARG A 175 -1.62 -6.11 -6.57
N PRO A 176 -1.75 -6.98 -5.54
CA PRO A 176 -1.91 -6.49 -4.18
C PRO A 176 -0.70 -5.76 -3.58
N TYR A 177 0.51 -6.02 -4.09
CA TYR A 177 1.73 -5.36 -3.62
C TYR A 177 2.21 -4.26 -4.57
N GLU A 178 1.53 -4.05 -5.69
CA GLU A 178 1.95 -3.12 -6.76
C GLU A 178 2.33 -1.71 -6.24
N PRO A 179 1.57 -1.09 -5.30
CA PRO A 179 1.93 0.22 -4.77
C PRO A 179 3.30 0.27 -4.07
N LEU A 180 3.88 -0.83 -3.62
CA LEU A 180 5.24 -0.83 -3.06
C LEU A 180 6.22 -1.51 -4.00
N CYS A 181 5.81 -2.61 -4.60
CA CYS A 181 6.70 -3.53 -5.31
C CYS A 181 6.84 -3.29 -6.81
N LEU A 182 6.01 -2.43 -7.41
CA LEU A 182 6.16 -2.08 -8.82
C LEU A 182 7.53 -1.44 -9.07
N PHE A 183 8.35 -2.11 -9.86
CA PHE A 183 9.75 -1.75 -10.16
C PHE A 183 10.65 -1.65 -8.92
N SER A 184 10.35 -2.41 -7.86
CA SER A 184 11.22 -2.48 -6.68
C SER A 184 12.58 -3.07 -7.06
N ASP A 185 13.64 -2.39 -6.64
CA ASP A 185 15.01 -2.90 -6.74
C ASP A 185 15.38 -3.79 -5.52
N ASP A 186 14.44 -4.00 -4.58
CA ASP A 186 14.63 -4.76 -3.33
C ASP A 186 15.85 -4.27 -2.52
N ASN A 187 16.05 -2.96 -2.50
CA ASN A 187 17.12 -2.38 -1.71
C ASN A 187 16.88 -2.62 -0.22
N VAL A 188 17.97 -2.84 0.50
CA VAL A 188 17.95 -3.09 1.94
C VAL A 188 18.63 -1.91 2.62
N PRO A 189 17.97 -1.24 3.58
CA PRO A 189 18.61 -0.22 4.40
C PRO A 189 19.89 -0.75 5.07
N PRO A 190 20.92 0.08 5.26
CA PRO A 190 22.03 -0.31 6.12
C PRO A 190 21.49 -0.60 7.53
N ASP A 191 22.10 -1.57 8.20
CA ASP A 191 21.82 -1.93 9.60
C ASP A 191 20.46 -2.58 9.89
N VAL A 192 19.64 -2.94 8.91
CA VAL A 192 18.43 -3.75 9.15
C VAL A 192 18.69 -5.22 8.82
N SER A 193 18.20 -6.11 9.69
CA SER A 193 18.22 -7.55 9.44
C SER A 193 17.17 -7.92 8.41
N LEU A 194 17.46 -8.92 7.58
CA LEU A 194 16.49 -9.50 6.65
C LEU A 194 15.76 -10.68 7.29
N THR A 195 14.65 -11.09 6.71
CA THR A 195 14.09 -12.41 7.04
C THR A 195 15.02 -13.52 6.52
N PRO A 196 14.95 -14.76 7.06
CA PRO A 196 15.71 -15.88 6.52
C PRO A 196 15.45 -16.14 5.01
N LYS A 197 14.22 -15.91 4.55
CA LYS A 197 13.86 -16.03 3.13
C LYS A 197 14.52 -14.90 2.32
N GLY A 198 14.49 -13.67 2.82
CA GLY A 198 15.12 -12.51 2.21
C GLY A 198 16.64 -12.65 2.08
N GLU A 199 17.30 -13.20 3.10
CA GLU A 199 18.73 -13.50 3.04
C GLU A 199 19.07 -14.51 1.93
N THR A 200 18.26 -15.57 1.80
CA THR A 200 18.42 -16.59 0.77
C THR A 200 18.29 -15.98 -0.63
N ILE A 201 17.21 -15.22 -0.86
CA ILE A 201 16.96 -14.54 -2.14
C ILE A 201 18.11 -13.58 -2.50
N LEU A 202 18.59 -12.81 -1.52
CA LEU A 202 19.66 -11.84 -1.78
C LEU A 202 21.00 -12.53 -2.09
N ARG A 203 21.30 -13.67 -1.46
CA ARG A 203 22.49 -14.48 -1.77
C ARG A 203 22.42 -15.03 -3.20
N GLU A 204 21.29 -15.61 -3.57
CA GLU A 204 21.06 -16.15 -4.92
C GLU A 204 21.24 -15.09 -6.01
N ARG A 205 20.65 -13.89 -5.80
CA ARG A 205 20.81 -12.76 -6.73
C ARG A 205 22.24 -12.27 -6.88
N LYS A 206 23.06 -12.42 -5.83
CA LYS A 206 24.49 -12.09 -5.84
C LYS A 206 25.36 -13.22 -6.40
N GLY A 207 24.77 -14.34 -6.82
CA GLY A 207 25.51 -15.52 -7.28
C GLY A 207 26.30 -16.21 -6.16
N LEU A 208 25.96 -15.95 -4.90
CA LEU A 208 26.56 -16.62 -3.75
C LEU A 208 25.83 -17.94 -3.54
N LYS A 209 26.57 -19.06 -3.52
CA LYS A 209 26.01 -20.38 -3.19
C LYS A 209 25.45 -20.36 -1.75
N PRO A 210 24.35 -21.08 -1.49
CA PRO A 210 23.68 -21.11 -0.20
C PRO A 210 24.61 -21.53 0.95
#